data_AF-A0A3M8B635-F1
#
_entry.id   AF-A0A3M8B635-F1
#
_cell.length_a   1.000
_cell.length_b   1.000
_cell.length_c   1.000
_cell.angle_alpha   90.00
_cell.angle_beta   90.00
_cell.angle_gamma   90.00
#
_symmetry.space_group_name_H-M   'P 1'
#
loop_
_entity.id
_entity.type
_entity.pdbx_description
1 polymer ?
#
loop_
_entity_poly.entity_id
_entity_poly.type
_entity_poly.pdbx_seq_one_letter_code
_entity_poly.pdbx_strand_id
1 'polypeptide(L)'
;MITVYVKRPHEQAEKLDIADTSSLSELVDGDFEVVADDHLEGISLIVNEDGRGVLGNNFPITSDGYLDWVYGPCVFVKADGRSLTEEDISRIDRFLASKV
;
A
#
# COMPACT_ATOMS: atom_id res chain seq x y z
N MET A 1 7.17 -12.31 12.15
CA MET A 1 5.88 -11.91 11.59
C MET A 1 5.81 -10.40 11.59
N ILE A 2 5.52 -9.82 10.44
CA ILE A 2 5.43 -8.38 10.20
C ILE A 2 3.97 -8.09 9.88
N THR A 3 3.37 -7.16 10.61
CA THR A 3 2.01 -6.70 10.31
C THR A 3 2.04 -5.69 9.18
N VAL A 4 1.28 -5.97 8.13
CA VAL A 4 1.06 -5.10 6.97
C VAL A 4 -0.44 -4.82 6.82
N TYR A 5 -0.77 -3.84 5.97
CA TYR A 5 -2.16 -3.49 5.66
C TYR A 5 -2.35 -3.56 4.16
N VAL A 6 -3.31 -4.33 3.69
CA VAL A 6 -3.48 -4.64 2.26
C VAL A 6 -4.78 -4.02 1.78
N LYS A 7 -4.71 -3.22 0.72
CA LYS A 7 -5.88 -2.65 0.04
C LYS A 7 -5.96 -3.21 -1.37
N ARG A 8 -6.97 -4.02 -1.66
CA ARG A 8 -7.28 -4.49 -3.03
C ARG A 8 -8.28 -3.55 -3.73
N PRO A 9 -8.26 -3.44 -5.06
CA PRO A 9 -9.24 -2.64 -5.80
C PRO A 9 -10.66 -2.99 -5.40
N HIS A 10 -11.49 -1.97 -5.16
CA HIS A 10 -12.91 -2.12 -4.78
C HIS A 10 -13.23 -2.91 -3.49
N GLU A 11 -12.21 -3.30 -2.73
CA GLU A 11 -12.36 -3.98 -1.43
C GLU A 11 -11.96 -3.04 -0.28
N GLN A 12 -12.39 -3.37 0.94
CA GLN A 12 -11.87 -2.72 2.14
C GLN A 12 -10.42 -3.15 2.39
N ALA A 13 -9.64 -2.29 3.05
CA ALA A 13 -8.31 -2.67 3.46
C ALA A 13 -8.37 -3.64 4.64
N GLU A 14 -7.42 -4.58 4.69
CA GLU A 14 -7.35 -5.60 5.72
C GLU A 14 -5.94 -5.73 6.32
N LYS A 15 -5.90 -6.10 7.59
CA LYS A 15 -4.66 -6.37 8.31
C LYS A 15 -4.20 -7.79 8.03
N LEU A 16 -2.92 -7.95 7.71
CA LEU A 16 -2.33 -9.25 7.39
C LEU A 16 -0.95 -9.37 8.05
N ASP A 17 -0.66 -10.52 8.64
CA ASP A 17 0.67 -10.82 9.19
C ASP A 17 1.45 -11.68 8.20
N ILE A 18 2.58 -11.16 7.72
CA ILE A 18 3.48 -11.87 6.79
C ILE A 18 4.72 -12.40 7.53
N ALA A 19 5.30 -13.48 7.02
CA ALA A 19 6.51 -14.06 7.62
C ALA A 19 7.71 -13.13 7.45
N ASP A 20 7.92 -12.67 6.21
CA ASP A 20 9.02 -11.82 5.78
C ASP A 20 8.65 -11.10 4.46
N THR A 21 9.59 -10.30 3.93
CA THR A 21 9.37 -9.45 2.76
C THR A 21 9.17 -10.23 1.45
N SER A 22 9.52 -11.51 1.36
CA SER A 22 9.28 -12.31 0.16
C SER A 22 7.78 -12.48 -0.13
N SER A 23 6.94 -12.44 0.91
CA SER A 23 5.47 -12.46 0.76
C SER A 23 4.91 -11.20 0.09
N LEU A 24 5.67 -10.11 -0.03
CA LEU A 24 5.18 -8.87 -0.65
C LEU A 24 4.91 -9.05 -2.14
N SER A 25 5.81 -9.71 -2.88
CA SER A 25 5.63 -10.01 -4.31
C SER A 25 4.38 -10.85 -4.57
N GLU A 26 4.08 -11.80 -3.67
CA GLU A 26 2.86 -12.61 -3.76
C GLU A 26 1.60 -11.77 -3.51
N LEU A 27 1.65 -10.82 -2.58
CA LEU A 27 0.51 -9.96 -2.26
C LEU A 27 0.17 -8.95 -3.36
N VAL A 28 1.16 -8.47 -4.12
CA VAL A 28 0.96 -7.55 -5.25
C VAL A 28 0.92 -8.25 -6.62
N ASP A 29 1.00 -9.57 -6.62
CA ASP A 29 0.96 -10.43 -7.82
C ASP A 29 2.02 -10.06 -8.87
N GLY A 30 3.28 -9.90 -8.44
CA GLY A 30 4.39 -9.60 -9.34
C GLY A 30 5.63 -9.01 -8.68
N ASP A 31 6.51 -8.48 -9.52
CA ASP A 31 7.61 -7.64 -9.06
C ASP A 31 7.04 -6.34 -8.47
N PHE A 32 7.62 -5.91 -7.36
CA PHE A 32 7.10 -4.77 -6.63
C PHE A 32 8.05 -3.59 -6.66
N GLU A 33 7.45 -2.41 -6.66
CA GLU A 33 8.12 -1.14 -6.42
C GLU A 33 7.66 -0.54 -5.08
N VAL A 34 8.52 0.31 -4.52
CA VAL A 34 8.24 1.02 -3.27
C VAL A 34 7.95 2.47 -3.61
N VAL A 35 6.72 2.90 -3.32
CA VAL A 35 6.24 4.26 -3.54
C VAL A 35 5.93 4.92 -2.20
N ALA A 36 6.06 6.24 -2.14
CA ALA A 36 5.66 7.03 -0.98
C ALA A 36 4.58 8.03 -1.38
N ASP A 37 3.65 8.28 -0.46
CA ASP A 37 2.66 9.36 -0.57
C ASP A 37 3.04 10.50 0.38
N ASP A 38 2.95 11.73 -0.12
CA ASP A 38 3.32 12.97 0.58
C ASP A 38 2.53 13.18 1.88
N HIS A 39 1.36 12.54 2.01
CA HIS A 39 0.48 12.62 3.17
C HIS A 39 0.60 11.43 4.14
N LEU A 40 1.43 10.43 3.82
CA LEU A 40 1.65 9.24 4.63
C LEU A 40 3.12 9.08 5.07
N GLU A 41 3.61 10.05 5.83
CA GLU A 41 4.98 10.00 6.36
C GLU A 41 5.22 8.74 7.23
N GLY A 42 6.33 8.05 6.95
CA GLY A 42 6.77 6.85 7.66
C GLY A 42 6.11 5.55 7.19
N ILE A 43 5.25 5.62 6.17
CA ILE A 43 4.55 4.47 5.59
C ILE A 43 4.89 4.40 4.11
N SER A 44 5.34 3.24 3.67
CA SER A 44 5.63 2.97 2.26
C SER A 44 4.50 2.13 1.64
N LEU A 45 4.24 2.38 0.37
CA LEU A 45 3.28 1.65 -0.43
C LEU A 45 4.05 0.70 -1.34
N ILE A 46 3.74 -0.57 -1.24
CA ILE A 46 4.27 -1.61 -2.12
C ILE A 46 3.23 -1.88 -3.19
N VAL A 47 3.63 -1.69 -4.45
CA VAL A 47 2.75 -1.76 -5.61
C VAL A 47 3.42 -2.55 -6.73
N ASN A 48 2.63 -3.10 -7.63
CA ASN A 48 3.12 -3.72 -8.87
C ASN A 48 2.91 -2.74 -10.03
N GLU A 49 3.98 -2.05 -10.44
CA GLU A 49 3.92 -1.07 -11.53
C GLU A 49 3.70 -1.71 -12.91
N ASP A 50 4.10 -2.98 -13.11
CA ASP A 50 3.80 -3.71 -14.34
C ASP A 50 2.28 -3.92 -14.52
N GLY A 51 1.52 -3.86 -13.43
CA GLY A 51 0.06 -3.87 -13.44
C GLY A 51 -0.58 -2.59 -13.96
N ARG A 52 0.17 -1.51 -14.15
CA ARG A 52 -0.36 -0.20 -14.57
C ARG A 52 -1.00 -0.27 -15.95
N GLY A 53 -2.27 0.11 -16.03
CA GLY A 53 -3.06 0.05 -17.27
C GLY A 53 -3.55 -1.35 -17.66
N VAL A 54 -3.23 -2.38 -16.87
CA VAL A 54 -3.72 -3.76 -17.02
C VAL A 54 -4.69 -4.11 -15.90
N LEU A 55 -4.31 -3.82 -14.65
CA LEU A 55 -5.11 -4.06 -13.46
C LEU A 55 -6.08 -2.91 -13.19
N GLY A 56 -7.12 -3.19 -12.40
CA GLY A 56 -8.08 -2.18 -11.96
C GLY A 56 -7.43 -1.09 -11.12
N ASN A 57 -7.88 0.15 -11.29
CA ASN A 57 -7.46 1.27 -10.45
C ASN A 57 -7.92 1.06 -9.01
N ASN A 58 -7.07 1.41 -8.04
CA ASN A 58 -7.34 1.22 -6.63
C ASN A 58 -7.68 2.54 -5.93
N PHE A 59 -6.72 3.46 -5.84
CA PHE A 59 -6.89 4.80 -5.28
C PHE A 59 -5.81 5.76 -5.80
N PRO A 60 -6.09 7.08 -5.82
CA PRO A 60 -5.09 8.08 -6.14
C PRO A 60 -4.16 8.36 -4.97
N ILE A 61 -2.89 8.63 -5.29
CA ILE A 61 -1.84 9.07 -4.36
C ILE A 61 -1.23 10.38 -4.84
N THR A 62 -0.51 11.07 -3.96
CA THR A 62 0.31 12.22 -4.31
C THR A 62 1.75 11.92 -3.94
N SER A 63 2.63 11.88 -4.94
CA SER A 63 4.04 11.57 -4.77
C SER A 63 4.88 12.68 -5.38
N ASP A 64 5.77 13.28 -4.59
CA ASP A 64 6.61 14.42 -5.00
C ASP A 64 5.78 15.62 -5.54
N GLY A 65 4.59 15.84 -4.99
CA GLY A 65 3.66 16.89 -5.40
C GLY A 65 2.85 16.57 -6.66
N TYR A 66 2.98 15.38 -7.24
CA TYR A 66 2.24 14.96 -8.44
C TYR A 66 1.17 13.93 -8.11
N LEU A 67 0.01 14.06 -8.74
CA LEU A 67 -1.06 13.08 -8.66
C LEU A 67 -0.69 11.84 -9.47
N ASP A 68 -0.69 10.67 -8.83
CA ASP A 68 -0.60 9.38 -9.50
C ASP A 68 -1.71 8.43 -9.02
N TRP A 69 -1.84 7.29 -9.68
CA TRP A 69 -2.81 6.25 -9.38
C TRP A 69 -2.10 4.95 -9.05
N VAL A 70 -2.55 4.32 -7.97
CA VAL A 70 -2.18 2.95 -7.64
C VAL A 70 -3.12 1.99 -8.38
N TYR A 71 -2.53 1.01 -9.06
CA TYR A 71 -3.24 -0.04 -9.80
C TYR A 71 -3.05 -1.38 -9.11
N GLY A 72 -4.08 -2.23 -9.11
CA GLY A 72 -4.02 -3.53 -8.44
C GLY A 72 -3.92 -3.44 -6.91
N PRO A 73 -3.53 -4.54 -6.24
CA PRO A 73 -3.31 -4.57 -4.81
C PRO A 73 -2.19 -3.62 -4.37
N CYS A 74 -2.39 -2.96 -3.23
CA CYS A 74 -1.39 -2.16 -2.55
C CYS A 74 -1.14 -2.71 -1.15
N VAL A 75 0.12 -2.85 -0.76
CA VAL A 75 0.49 -3.23 0.60
C VAL A 75 1.15 -2.05 1.28
N PHE A 76 0.56 -1.57 2.36
CA PHE A 76 1.16 -0.58 3.24
C PHE A 76 2.11 -1.29 4.21
N VAL A 77 3.34 -0.79 4.28
CA VAL A 77 4.38 -1.26 5.19
C VAL A 77 4.99 -0.08 5.93
N LYS A 78 5.57 -0.31 7.10
CA LYS A 78 6.34 0.73 7.78
C LYS A 78 7.65 0.95 7.05
N ALA A 79 8.02 2.21 6.80
CA ALA A 79 9.23 2.54 6.03
C ALA A 79 10.54 2.05 6.69
N ASP A 80 10.51 1.82 8.01
CA ASP A 80 11.64 1.29 8.77
C ASP A 80 11.70 -0.25 8.82
N GLY A 81 10.80 -0.93 8.11
CA GLY A 81 10.73 -2.40 8.04
C GLY A 81 10.11 -3.08 9.26
N ARG A 82 9.61 -2.33 10.25
CA ARG A 82 8.89 -2.89 11.41
C ARG A 82 7.41 -3.13 11.08
N SER A 83 6.73 -3.85 11.96
CA SER A 83 5.28 -4.01 11.90
C SER A 83 4.55 -2.67 12.00
N LEU A 84 3.45 -2.53 11.25
CA LEU A 84 2.50 -1.45 11.47
C LEU A 84 1.87 -1.55 12.86
N THR A 85 1.74 -0.41 13.51
CA THR A 85 1.00 -0.27 14.77
C THR A 85 -0.48 0.05 14.50
N GLU A 86 -1.33 -0.05 15.53
CA GLU A 86 -2.74 0.35 15.42
C GLU A 86 -2.90 1.84 15.08
N GLU A 87 -1.95 2.68 15.51
CA GLU A 87 -1.90 4.10 15.14
C GLU A 87 -1.59 4.28 13.66
N ASP A 88 -0.64 3.51 13.12
CA ASP A 88 -0.31 3.53 11.69
C ASP A 88 -1.52 3.08 10.86
N ILE A 89 -2.21 2.01 11.26
CA ILE A 89 -3.43 1.52 10.59
C ILE A 89 -4.52 2.60 10.61
N SER A 90 -4.76 3.23 11.76
CA SER A 90 -5.74 4.33 11.88
C SER A 90 -5.39 5.55 11.02
N ARG A 91 -4.10 5.78 10.75
CA ARG A 91 -3.64 6.83 9.81
C ARG A 91 -3.93 6.41 8.36
N ILE A 92 -3.63 5.17 7.99
CA ILE A 92 -3.90 4.63 6.65
C ILE A 92 -5.42 4.64 6.37
N ASP A 93 -6.25 4.26 7.33
CA ASP A 93 -7.71 4.28 7.17
C ASP A 93 -8.25 5.68 6.90
N ARG A 94 -7.78 6.68 7.65
CA ARG A 94 -8.15 8.08 7.42
C ARG A 94 -7.67 8.57 6.07
N PHE A 95 -6.47 8.17 5.66
CA PHE A 95 -5.94 8.47 4.34
C PHE A 95 -6.83 7.88 3.24
N LEU A 96 -7.11 6.57 3.29
CA LEU A 96 -7.94 5.88 2.30
C LEU A 96 -9.36 6.45 2.24
N ALA A 97 -9.97 6.76 3.38
CA ALA A 97 -11.29 7.37 3.45
C ALA A 97 -11.35 8.76 2.78
N SER A 98 -10.24 9.48 2.69
CA SER A 98 -10.16 10.77 1.99
C SER A 98 -10.08 10.66 0.46
N LYS A 99 -9.89 9.43 -0.07
CA LYS A 99 -9.74 9.16 -1.51
C LYS A 99 -11.00 8.59 -2.17
N VAL A 100 -12.08 8.42 -1.40
CA VAL A 100 -13.40 7.92 -1.85
C VAL A 100 -14.34 9.07 -2.15
#